data_AF-A0A0K8PIK5-F1
#
_entry.id   AF-A0A0K8PIK5-F1
#
_cell.length_a   1.000
_cell.length_b   1.000
_cell.length_c   1.000
_cell.angle_alpha   90.00
_cell.angle_beta   90.00
_cell.angle_gamma   90.00
#
_symmetry.space_group_name_H-M   'P 1'
#
loop_
_entity.id
_entity.type
_entity.pdbx_description
1 polymer ?
#
loop_
_entity_poly.entity_id
_entity_poly.type
_entity_poly.pdbx_seq_one_letter_code
_entity_poly.pdbx_strand_id
1 'polypeptide(L)'
;MSQTFSTKPLTKYTVTYSLAANPGGPALKTGRVLVNGQNVQSFSFDSTGKTRANMGYETRQVTFLSLGFTATLAFDSTVSGAFGPVIDDVKVCSCGLL
;
A
#
# COMPACT_ATOMS: atom_id res chain seq x y z
N MET A 1 -5.60 0.13 -7.40
CA MET A 1 -6.12 -1.26 -7.46
C MET A 1 -6.80 -1.60 -6.15
N SER A 2 -7.68 -2.59 -6.11
CA SER A 2 -8.28 -3.07 -4.86
C SER A 2 -8.47 -4.59 -4.86
N GLN A 3 -8.51 -5.17 -3.66
CA GLN A 3 -8.83 -6.57 -3.44
C GLN A 3 -9.66 -6.73 -2.16
N THR A 4 -10.73 -7.52 -2.25
CA THR A 4 -11.55 -7.92 -1.11
C THR A 4 -11.11 -9.30 -0.62
N PHE A 5 -10.98 -9.46 0.69
CA PHE A 5 -10.64 -10.72 1.34
C PHE A 5 -11.44 -10.91 2.62
N SER A 6 -11.57 -12.18 3.04
CA SER A 6 -12.25 -12.53 4.29
C SER A 6 -11.45 -12.07 5.50
N THR A 7 -12.16 -11.57 6.50
CA THR A 7 -11.61 -11.19 7.81
C THR A 7 -12.46 -11.80 8.92
N LYS A 8 -12.01 -11.63 10.16
CA LYS A 8 -12.75 -11.93 11.37
C LYS A 8 -13.09 -10.62 12.09
N PRO A 9 -14.31 -10.45 12.60
CA PRO A 9 -14.64 -9.33 13.46
C PRO A 9 -13.70 -9.23 14.66
N LEU A 10 -13.45 -8.00 15.11
CA LEU A 10 -12.58 -7.67 16.23
C LEU A 10 -11.15 -8.22 16.11
N THR A 11 -10.66 -8.40 14.89
CA THR A 11 -9.30 -8.92 14.63
C THR A 11 -8.43 -7.84 14.00
N LYS A 12 -7.23 -7.64 14.54
CA LYS A 12 -6.21 -6.75 13.98
C LYS A 12 -5.50 -7.45 12.82
N TYR A 13 -5.34 -6.73 11.72
CA TYR A 13 -4.59 -7.17 10.56
C TYR A 13 -3.41 -6.23 10.35
N THR A 14 -2.28 -6.81 9.96
CA THR A 14 -1.09 -6.10 9.52
C THR A 14 -0.93 -6.33 8.03
N VAL A 15 -0.85 -5.23 7.29
CA VAL A 15 -0.51 -5.22 5.86
C VAL A 15 0.94 -4.80 5.74
N THR A 16 1.76 -5.61 5.08
CA THR A 16 3.09 -5.21 4.62
C THR A 16 3.10 -5.13 3.10
N TYR A 17 3.84 -4.19 2.54
CA TYR A 17 3.99 -4.04 1.10
C TYR A 17 5.33 -3.38 0.78
N SER A 18 5.88 -3.66 -0.39
CA SER A 18 7.03 -2.95 -0.95
C SER A 18 6.54 -1.73 -1.72
N LEU A 19 7.14 -0.56 -1.44
CA LEU A 19 6.86 0.70 -2.09
C LEU A 19 8.09 1.15 -2.89
N ALA A 20 7.88 1.52 -4.14
CA ALA A 20 8.82 2.28 -4.95
C ALA A 20 8.05 3.29 -5.81
N ALA A 21 8.75 3.92 -6.75
CA ALA A 21 8.17 4.82 -7.73
C ALA A 21 8.68 4.50 -9.12
N ASN A 22 7.81 4.61 -10.13
CA ASN A 22 8.27 4.64 -11.50
C ASN A 22 9.18 5.86 -11.69
N PRO A 23 10.46 5.69 -12.09
CA PRO A 23 11.42 6.80 -12.19
C PRO A 23 11.15 7.73 -13.38
N GLY A 24 10.21 7.40 -14.27
CA GLY A 24 9.71 8.35 -15.25
C GLY A 24 8.77 9.39 -14.64
N GLY A 25 8.51 10.48 -15.35
CA GLY A 25 7.59 11.54 -14.91
C GLY A 25 8.06 12.29 -13.66
N PRO A 26 7.14 12.84 -12.82
CA PRO A 26 7.49 13.64 -11.65
C PRO A 26 8.29 12.87 -10.59
N ALA A 27 9.33 13.46 -9.98
CA ALA A 27 10.16 12.71 -9.03
C ALA A 27 9.38 12.18 -7.81
N LEU A 28 8.54 13.04 -7.20
CA LEU A 28 7.71 12.69 -6.06
C LEU A 28 6.45 11.94 -6.50
N LYS A 29 6.26 10.73 -5.97
CA LYS A 29 5.01 9.97 -6.08
C LYS A 29 4.29 9.95 -4.75
N THR A 30 2.97 10.04 -4.82
CA THR A 30 2.11 10.03 -3.64
C THR A 30 0.93 9.09 -3.84
N GLY A 31 0.42 8.54 -2.74
CA GLY A 31 -0.73 7.67 -2.77
C GLY A 31 -1.24 7.34 -1.36
N ARG A 32 -2.21 6.44 -1.32
CA ARG A 32 -2.93 6.05 -0.10
C ARG A 32 -3.16 4.56 -0.05
N VAL A 33 -3.10 4.00 1.15
CA VAL A 33 -3.66 2.70 1.47
C VAL A 33 -5.06 2.93 2.03
N LEU A 34 -6.06 2.31 1.42
CA LEU A 34 -7.45 2.39 1.85
C LEU A 34 -7.93 1.03 2.38
N VAL A 35 -8.73 1.05 3.44
CA VAL A 35 -9.48 -0.12 3.92
C VAL A 35 -10.96 0.25 3.92
N ASN A 36 -11.76 -0.48 3.15
CA ASN A 36 -13.18 -0.18 2.95
C ASN A 36 -13.43 1.27 2.51
N GLY A 37 -12.55 1.78 1.64
CA GLY A 37 -12.57 3.15 1.14
C GLY A 37 -12.05 4.22 2.12
N GLN A 38 -11.76 3.85 3.37
CA GLN A 38 -11.20 4.76 4.37
C GLN A 38 -9.68 4.82 4.25
N ASN A 39 -9.10 6.02 4.22
CA ASN A 39 -7.65 6.18 4.21
C ASN A 39 -7.07 5.78 5.57
N VAL A 40 -6.23 4.73 5.57
CA VAL A 40 -5.53 4.25 6.76
C VAL A 40 -4.06 4.63 6.79
N GLN A 41 -3.48 4.99 5.63
CA GLN A 41 -2.09 5.45 5.52
C GLN A 41 -1.89 6.20 4.20
N SER A 42 -1.40 7.44 4.28
CA SER A 42 -0.83 8.12 3.12
C SER A 42 0.65 7.76 2.98
N PHE A 43 1.15 7.67 1.75
CA PHE A 43 2.57 7.44 1.49
C PHE A 43 3.11 8.37 0.40
N SER A 44 4.42 8.55 0.42
CA SER A 44 5.17 9.21 -0.64
C SER A 44 6.49 8.49 -0.91
N PHE A 45 7.02 8.67 -2.11
CA PHE A 45 8.33 8.15 -2.52
C PHE A 45 8.97 9.12 -3.52
N ASP A 46 10.22 9.51 -3.28
CA ASP A 46 11.01 10.33 -4.21
C ASP A 46 11.90 9.42 -5.07
N SER A 47 11.66 9.45 -6.39
CA SER A 47 12.41 8.67 -7.37
C SER A 47 13.72 9.32 -7.83
N THR A 48 14.14 10.44 -7.25
CA THR A 48 15.41 11.09 -7.57
C THR A 48 16.58 10.11 -7.41
N GLY A 49 17.37 9.96 -8.47
CA GLY A 49 18.50 9.02 -8.53
C GLY A 49 18.13 7.54 -8.68
N LYS A 50 16.83 7.19 -8.80
CA LYS A 50 16.37 5.82 -9.03
C LYS A 50 16.29 5.54 -10.54
N THR A 51 16.38 4.26 -10.89
CA THR A 51 16.29 3.80 -12.30
C THR A 51 15.30 2.66 -12.43
N ARG A 52 14.93 2.28 -13.66
CA ARG A 52 14.01 1.16 -13.90
C ARG A 52 14.58 -0.17 -13.40
N ALA A 53 15.91 -0.33 -13.46
CA ALA A 53 16.60 -1.51 -12.95
C ALA A 53 16.88 -1.45 -11.44
N ASN A 54 16.86 -0.25 -10.85
CA ASN A 54 17.07 -0.03 -9.42
C ASN A 54 16.09 1.02 -8.90
N MET A 55 14.85 0.59 -8.68
CA MET A 55 13.77 1.49 -8.23
C MET A 55 13.87 1.82 -6.74
N GLY A 56 14.65 1.05 -5.98
CA GLY A 56 14.92 1.28 -4.56
C GLY A 56 13.70 1.00 -3.67
N TYR A 57 13.05 -0.14 -3.86
CA TYR A 57 11.92 -0.59 -3.05
C TYR A 57 12.23 -0.55 -1.55
N GLU A 58 11.26 -0.07 -0.77
CA GLU A 58 11.27 -0.08 0.70
C GLU A 58 10.01 -0.75 1.24
N THR A 59 10.16 -1.56 2.29
CA THR A 59 9.02 -2.19 2.95
C THR A 59 8.27 -1.18 3.81
N ARG A 60 6.94 -1.15 3.65
CA ARG A 60 5.99 -0.35 4.43
C ARG A 60 5.03 -1.27 5.17
N GLN A 61 4.45 -0.74 6.25
CA GLN A 61 3.50 -1.46 7.08
C GLN A 61 2.37 -0.54 7.51
N VAL A 62 1.15 -1.09 7.55
CA VAL A 62 -0.03 -0.46 8.16
C VAL A 62 -0.88 -1.52 8.85
N THR A 63 -1.57 -1.13 9.92
CA THR A 63 -2.49 -2.03 10.63
C THR A 63 -3.89 -1.48 10.64
N PHE A 64 -4.89 -2.35 10.58
CA PHE A 64 -6.30 -1.99 10.75
C PHE A 64 -7.04 -3.03 11.61
N LEU A 65 -8.09 -2.60 12.29
CA LEU A 65 -9.03 -3.47 12.99
C LEU A 65 -10.19 -3.79 12.05
N SER A 66 -10.47 -5.07 11.80
CA SER A 66 -11.69 -5.44 11.07
C SER A 66 -12.86 -5.62 12.03
N LEU A 67 -14.00 -4.98 11.72
CA LEU A 67 -15.27 -5.19 12.42
C LEU A 67 -16.22 -6.13 11.63
N GLY A 68 -15.88 -6.43 10.37
CA GLY A 68 -16.70 -7.24 9.49
C GLY A 68 -16.05 -8.59 9.15
N PHE A 69 -16.80 -9.39 8.39
CA PHE A 69 -16.32 -10.68 7.86
C PHE A 69 -15.52 -10.53 6.56
N THR A 70 -15.42 -9.32 6.02
CA THR A 70 -14.60 -8.99 4.86
C THR A 70 -13.99 -7.60 5.00
N ALA A 71 -12.86 -7.39 4.34
CA ALA A 71 -12.29 -6.07 4.13
C ALA A 71 -11.84 -5.90 2.67
N THR A 72 -11.96 -4.70 2.13
CA THR A 72 -11.40 -4.31 0.84
C THR A 72 -10.18 -3.44 1.05
N LEU A 73 -8.99 -3.96 0.73
CA LEU A 73 -7.74 -3.20 0.69
C LEU A 73 -7.59 -2.58 -0.68
N ALA A 74 -7.21 -1.30 -0.73
CA ALA A 74 -6.87 -0.63 -1.98
C ALA A 74 -5.59 0.18 -1.85
N PHE A 75 -4.84 0.25 -2.95
CA PHE A 75 -3.76 1.20 -3.16
C PHE A 75 -4.19 2.18 -4.22
N ASP A 76 -4.24 3.45 -3.84
CA ASP A 76 -4.72 4.56 -4.67
C ASP A 76 -3.57 5.54 -4.95
N SER A 77 -3.30 5.81 -6.22
CA SER A 77 -2.29 6.79 -6.63
C SER A 77 -2.94 8.18 -6.64
N THR A 78 -2.29 9.16 -6.03
CA THR A 78 -2.69 10.57 -6.15
C THR A 78 -1.91 11.32 -7.22
N VAL A 79 -1.09 10.60 -8.01
CA VAL A 79 -0.39 11.11 -9.19
C VAL A 79 -1.14 10.67 -10.45
N SER A 80 -1.33 11.60 -11.38
CA SER A 80 -1.95 11.34 -12.68
C SER A 80 -0.97 10.74 -13.70
N GLY A 81 -1.52 9.99 -14.65
CA GLY A 81 -0.75 9.39 -15.74
C GLY A 81 -0.08 8.05 -15.40
N ALA A 82 0.74 7.56 -16.31
CA ALA A 82 1.31 6.20 -16.26
C ALA A 82 2.51 6.04 -15.31
N PHE A 83 3.01 7.14 -14.72
CA PHE A 83 4.23 7.16 -13.92
C PHE A 83 3.92 7.37 -12.44
N GLY A 84 3.17 6.42 -11.86
CA GLY A 84 2.74 6.45 -10.46
C GLY A 84 3.70 5.73 -9.49
N PRO A 85 3.25 5.54 -8.22
CA PRO A 85 3.91 4.65 -7.27
C PRO A 85 3.86 3.20 -7.77
N VAL A 86 4.85 2.41 -7.34
CA VAL A 86 4.90 0.96 -7.60
C VAL A 86 4.71 0.24 -6.28
N ILE A 87 3.77 -0.71 -6.26
CA ILE A 87 3.40 -1.52 -5.10
C ILE A 87 3.67 -2.97 -5.45
N ASP A 88 4.36 -3.69 -4.57
CA ASP A 88 4.64 -5.12 -4.73
C ASP A 88 4.68 -5.83 -3.37
N ASP A 89 4.81 -7.16 -3.35
CA ASP A 89 4.93 -8.01 -2.15
C ASP A 89 3.88 -7.71 -1.07
N VAL A 90 2.63 -7.49 -1.50
CA VAL A 90 1.51 -7.21 -0.58
C VAL A 90 1.18 -8.47 0.20
N LYS A 91 1.30 -8.40 1.52
CA LYS A 91 0.95 -9.47 2.45
C LYS A 91 0.01 -8.94 3.51
N VAL A 92 -0.96 -9.77 3.88
CA VAL A 92 -1.90 -9.49 4.97
C VAL A 92 -1.78 -10.61 5.98
N CYS A 93 -1.39 -10.31 7.22
CA CYS A 93 -1.42 -11.26 8.33
C CYS A 93 -2.38 -10.80 9.44
N SER A 94 -3.16 -11.73 9.97
CA SER A 94 -3.91 -11.58 11.23
C SER A 94 -3.09 -12.05 12.44
N CYS A 95 -1.77 -12.10 12.31
CA CYS A 95 -0.85 -12.58 13.34
C CYS A 95 -1.19 -11.84 14.63
N GLY A 96 -1.73 -12.56 15.62
CA GLY A 96 -2.03 -11.98 16.93
C GLY A 96 -0.76 -11.40 17.53
N LEU A 97 -0.88 -10.38 18.38
CA LEU A 97 0.11 -10.28 19.43
C LEU A 97 0.08 -11.64 20.15
N LEU A 98 1.23 -12.33 20.14
CA LEU A 98 1.48 -13.45 21.04
C LEU A 98 1.16 -13.04 22.48
#